data_AF-A0A970V8U4-F1
#
_entry.id   AF-A0A970V8U4-F1
#
_cell.length_a   1.000
_cell.length_b   1.000
_cell.length_c   1.000
_cell.angle_alpha   90.00
_cell.angle_beta   90.00
_cell.angle_gamma   90.00
#
_symmetry.space_group_name_H-M   'P 1'
#
loop_
_entity.id
_entity.type
_entity.pdbx_description
1 polymer ?
#
loop_
_entity_poly.entity_id
_entity_poly.type
_entity_poly.pdbx_seq_one_letter_code
_entity_poly.pdbx_strand_id
1 'polypeptide(L)'
;MHRPSRGFTLIEVLVVLMIIGVIVSLAALSFGDNRAEELQREARRLQAVLTLAAEEAIVKSRELGVRFDADGYRFFILDDNMAWLLLEHEREFAPRQLPPPLELTLLTDARVVRAGSLGGDAKDTPHAYFFATGELYPAFELILRHPDLERAYRLEARIDGTIELHTEE
;
A
#
# COMPACT_ATOMS: atom_id res chain seq x y z
N MET A 1 69.89 -10.60 2.35
CA MET A 1 68.80 -10.58 3.36
C MET A 1 67.51 -11.01 2.69
N HIS A 2 67.10 -12.28 2.81
CA HIS A 2 65.81 -12.75 2.30
C HIS A 2 64.76 -12.53 3.39
N ARG A 3 63.79 -11.65 3.15
CA ARG A 3 62.58 -11.57 3.99
C ARG A 3 61.73 -12.82 3.69
N PRO A 4 61.37 -13.64 4.69
CA PRO A 4 60.44 -14.72 4.44
C PRO A 4 59.06 -14.13 4.10
N SER A 5 58.58 -14.45 2.90
CA SER A 5 57.20 -14.18 2.49
C SER A 5 56.28 -15.03 3.38
N ARG A 6 55.55 -14.39 4.30
CA ARG A 6 54.52 -15.07 5.10
C ARG A 6 53.36 -15.40 4.17
N GLY A 7 53.23 -16.67 3.79
CA GLY A 7 52.07 -17.17 3.06
C GLY A 7 50.86 -17.27 3.98
N PHE A 8 49.68 -16.94 3.45
CA PHE A 8 48.40 -17.16 4.13
C PHE A 8 48.25 -18.64 4.47
N THR A 9 47.79 -18.93 5.68
CA THR A 9 47.49 -20.30 6.07
C THR A 9 46.12 -20.72 5.54
N LEU A 10 45.92 -22.02 5.27
CA LEU A 10 44.61 -22.55 4.88
C LEU A 10 43.51 -22.20 5.89
N ILE A 11 43.85 -22.22 7.18
CA ILE A 11 42.92 -21.88 8.26
C ILE A 11 42.50 -20.40 8.21
N GLU A 12 43.39 -19.50 7.81
CA GLU A 12 43.10 -18.07 7.69
C GLU A 12 42.08 -17.81 6.57
N VAL A 13 42.22 -18.48 5.43
CA VAL A 13 41.24 -18.40 4.34
C VAL A 13 39.89 -19.00 4.76
N LEU A 14 39.90 -20.13 5.46
CA LEU A 14 38.67 -20.77 5.95
C LEU A 14 37.90 -19.88 6.93
N VAL A 15 38.61 -19.26 7.88
CA VAL A 15 38.01 -18.35 8.86
C VAL A 15 37.45 -17.10 8.18
N VAL A 16 38.15 -16.54 7.19
CA VAL A 16 37.66 -15.39 6.42
C VAL A 16 36.36 -15.74 5.68
N LEU A 17 36.32 -16.89 5.00
CA LEU A 17 35.10 -17.35 4.33
C LEU A 17 33.95 -17.61 5.30
N MET A 18 34.24 -18.16 6.49
CA MET A 18 33.24 -18.34 7.55
C MET A 18 32.67 -17.00 8.02
N ILE A 19 33.51 -16.00 8.27
CA ILE A 19 33.08 -14.68 8.70
C ILE A 19 32.24 -14.00 7.61
N ILE A 20 32.67 -14.07 6.34
CA ILE A 20 31.90 -13.53 5.21
C ILE A 20 30.53 -14.21 5.13
N GLY A 21 30.47 -15.54 5.26
CA GLY A 21 29.20 -16.29 5.24
C GLY A 21 28.24 -15.86 6.35
N VAL A 22 28.74 -15.66 7.57
CA VAL A 22 27.93 -15.16 8.70
C VAL A 22 27.44 -13.73 8.44
N ILE A 23 28.31 -12.82 7.98
CA ILE A 23 27.94 -11.44 7.68
C ILE A 23 26.87 -11.40 6.58
N VAL A 24 27.03 -12.17 5.50
CA VAL A 24 26.06 -12.24 4.41
C VAL A 24 24.71 -12.78 4.89
N SER A 25 24.71 -13.82 5.74
CA SER A 25 23.49 -14.37 6.32
C SER A 25 22.75 -13.35 7.19
N LEU A 26 23.46 -12.65 8.08
CA LEU A 26 22.87 -11.61 8.93
C LEU A 26 22.36 -10.41 8.11
N ALA A 27 23.09 -9.99 7.07
CA ALA A 27 22.67 -8.91 6.19
C ALA A 27 21.38 -9.28 5.42
N ALA A 28 21.28 -10.52 4.93
CA ALA A 28 20.09 -11.00 4.24
C ALA A 28 18.84 -10.96 5.14
N LEU A 29 18.96 -11.36 6.41
CA LEU A 29 17.86 -11.27 7.39
C LEU A 29 17.44 -9.83 7.65
N SER A 30 18.38 -8.91 7.79
CA SER A 30 18.09 -7.48 8.04
C SER A 30 17.30 -6.83 6.89
N PHE A 31 17.57 -7.20 5.63
CA PHE A 31 16.80 -6.67 4.50
C PHE A 31 15.36 -7.20 4.45
N GLY A 32 15.14 -8.47 4.79
CA GLY A 32 13.80 -9.06 4.86
C GLY A 32 12.93 -8.38 5.92
N ASP A 33 13.51 -8.08 7.08
CA ASP A 33 12.82 -7.40 8.19
C ASP A 33 12.38 -5.98 7.79
N ASN A 34 13.28 -5.19 7.19
CA ASN A 34 12.94 -3.84 6.72
C ASN A 34 11.79 -3.83 5.69
N ARG A 35 11.77 -4.78 4.74
CA ARG A 35 10.70 -4.88 3.74
C ARG A 35 9.37 -5.23 4.37
N ALA A 36 9.38 -6.14 5.33
CA ALA A 36 8.19 -6.54 6.06
C ALA A 36 7.62 -5.39 6.89
N GLU A 37 8.47 -4.64 7.58
CA GLU A 37 8.04 -3.44 8.29
C GLU A 37 7.48 -2.39 7.32
N GLU A 38 8.09 -2.19 6.15
CA GLU A 38 7.58 -1.27 5.13
C GLU A 38 6.19 -1.68 4.64
N LEU A 39 6.02 -2.95 4.27
CA LEU A 39 4.72 -3.51 3.89
C LEU A 39 3.66 -3.29 4.99
N GLN A 40 4.00 -3.55 6.25
CA GLN A 40 3.09 -3.35 7.37
C GLN A 40 2.75 -1.88 7.61
N ARG A 41 3.73 -0.97 7.53
CA ARG A 41 3.51 0.47 7.67
C ARG A 41 2.58 0.98 6.59
N GLU A 42 2.78 0.56 5.35
CA GLU A 42 1.97 0.96 4.20
C GLU A 42 0.54 0.43 4.31
N ALA A 43 0.35 -0.82 4.76
CA ALA A 43 -0.97 -1.40 5.00
C ALA A 43 -1.75 -0.62 6.09
N ARG A 44 -1.12 -0.35 7.23
CA ARG A 44 -1.73 0.44 8.32
C ARG A 44 -2.04 1.87 7.91
N ARG A 45 -1.17 2.49 7.11
CA ARG A 45 -1.41 3.84 6.60
C ARG A 45 -2.60 3.88 5.65
N LEU A 46 -2.70 2.89 4.76
CA LEU A 46 -3.84 2.76 3.86
C LEU A 46 -5.15 2.54 4.64
N GLN A 47 -5.13 1.69 5.67
CA GLN A 47 -6.25 1.56 6.61
C GLN A 47 -6.66 2.92 7.18
N ALA A 48 -5.70 3.63 7.78
CA ALA A 48 -5.96 4.89 8.47
C ALA A 48 -6.52 5.97 7.55
N VAL A 49 -6.02 6.11 6.31
CA VAL A 49 -6.52 7.14 5.38
C VAL A 49 -7.90 6.81 4.84
N LEU A 50 -8.21 5.52 4.63
CA LEU A 50 -9.56 5.11 4.22
C LEU A 50 -10.56 5.32 5.38
N THR A 51 -10.16 5.00 6.62
CA THR A 51 -11.00 5.25 7.81
C THR A 51 -11.24 6.75 7.98
N LEU A 52 -10.19 7.56 7.82
CA LEU A 52 -10.31 9.00 7.84
C LEU A 52 -11.24 9.53 6.74
N ALA A 53 -11.22 8.94 5.54
CA ALA A 53 -12.15 9.34 4.48
C ALA A 53 -13.61 9.07 4.87
N ALA A 54 -13.91 7.91 5.47
CA ALA A 54 -15.25 7.60 5.96
C ALA A 54 -15.70 8.58 7.06
N GLU A 55 -14.83 8.88 8.03
CA GLU A 55 -15.12 9.85 9.10
C GLU A 55 -15.32 11.27 8.56
N GLU A 56 -14.45 11.70 7.66
CA GLU A 56 -14.47 13.04 7.07
C GLU A 56 -15.71 13.28 6.22
N ALA A 57 -16.18 12.25 5.50
CA ALA A 57 -17.41 12.32 4.71
C ALA A 57 -18.61 12.70 5.60
N ILE A 58 -18.69 12.11 6.80
CA ILE A 58 -19.71 12.43 7.80
C ILE A 58 -19.49 13.85 8.36
N VAL A 59 -18.30 14.12 8.88
CA VAL A 59 -17.99 15.36 9.61
C VAL A 59 -18.17 16.60 8.74
N LYS A 60 -17.71 16.55 7.49
CA LYS A 60 -17.85 17.65 6.53
C LYS A 60 -19.11 17.56 5.69
N SER A 61 -19.95 16.54 5.88
CA SER A 61 -21.17 16.29 5.10
C SER A 61 -20.93 16.37 3.59
N ARG A 62 -19.86 15.72 3.13
CA ARG A 62 -19.42 15.71 1.73
C ARG A 62 -19.15 14.29 1.26
N GLU A 63 -19.37 14.03 -0.02
CA GLU A 63 -19.08 12.73 -0.61
C GLU A 63 -17.63 12.67 -1.06
N LEU A 64 -16.93 11.62 -0.63
CA LEU A 64 -15.56 11.34 -1.05
C LEU A 64 -15.54 10.10 -1.95
N GLY A 65 -14.62 10.09 -2.90
CA GLY A 65 -14.36 8.95 -3.76
C GLY A 65 -12.91 8.51 -3.62
N VAL A 66 -12.64 7.21 -3.76
CA VAL A 66 -11.28 6.68 -3.85
C VAL A 66 -11.11 5.88 -5.14
N ARG A 67 -9.97 6.09 -5.80
CA ARG A 67 -9.46 5.23 -6.86
C ARG A 67 -8.20 4.54 -6.37
N PHE A 68 -8.09 3.27 -6.77
CA PHE A 68 -6.92 2.44 -6.57
C PHE A 68 -6.28 2.15 -7.93
N ASP A 69 -4.98 2.38 -8.04
CA ASP A 69 -4.13 1.94 -9.14
C ASP A 69 -3.16 0.87 -8.61
N ALA A 70 -2.47 0.15 -9.51
CA ALA A 70 -1.53 -0.90 -9.10
C ALA A 70 -0.37 -0.37 -8.23
N ASP A 71 -0.01 0.90 -8.44
CA ASP A 71 1.12 1.59 -7.81
C ASP A 71 0.67 2.66 -6.79
N GLY A 72 -0.62 2.78 -6.47
CA GLY A 72 -1.08 3.87 -5.62
C GLY A 72 -2.58 4.05 -5.48
N TYR A 73 -2.97 5.20 -4.92
CA TYR A 73 -4.37 5.58 -4.77
C TYR A 73 -4.53 7.11 -4.75
N ARG A 74 -5.75 7.54 -5.08
CA ARG A 74 -6.15 8.95 -5.15
C ARG A 74 -7.55 9.14 -4.63
N PHE A 75 -7.76 10.24 -3.92
CA PHE A 75 -9.06 10.64 -3.40
C PHE A 75 -9.67 11.76 -4.21
N PHE A 76 -11.00 11.78 -4.27
CA PHE A 76 -11.80 12.75 -4.99
C PHE A 76 -12.89 13.27 -4.06
N ILE A 77 -13.40 14.46 -4.36
CA ILE A 77 -14.59 15.04 -3.75
C ILE A 77 -15.64 15.25 -4.84
N LEU A 78 -16.91 15.02 -4.51
CA LEU A 78 -18.01 15.37 -5.41
C LEU A 78 -18.33 16.86 -5.25
N ASP A 79 -18.28 17.61 -6.35
CA ASP A 79 -18.67 19.02 -6.38
C ASP A 79 -20.17 19.22 -6.62
N ASP A 80 -20.63 20.47 -6.50
CA ASP A 80 -22.04 20.84 -6.71
C ASP A 80 -22.54 20.59 -8.15
N ASN A 81 -21.63 20.41 -9.11
CA ASN A 81 -21.95 20.10 -10.51
C ASN A 81 -21.99 18.59 -10.76
N MET A 82 -21.95 17.77 -9.71
CA MET A 82 -21.87 16.31 -9.79
C MET A 82 -20.59 15.82 -10.49
N ALA A 83 -19.50 16.58 -10.40
CA ALA A 83 -18.20 16.24 -10.94
C ALA A 83 -17.24 15.81 -9.84
N TRP A 84 -16.46 14.74 -10.11
CA TRP A 84 -15.41 14.29 -9.22
C TRP A 84 -14.15 15.14 -9.41
N LEU A 85 -13.77 15.87 -8.37
CA LEU A 85 -12.57 16.70 -8.35
C LEU A 85 -11.50 16.03 -7.51
N LEU A 86 -10.27 15.98 -8.04
CA LEU A 86 -9.14 15.36 -7.34
C LEU A 86 -8.78 16.16 -6.08
N LEU A 87 -8.67 15.47 -4.94
CA LEU A 87 -8.25 16.07 -3.67
C LEU A 87 -6.71 16.12 -3.59
N GLU A 88 -6.12 17.19 -4.13
CA GLU A 88 -4.67 17.41 -4.07
C GLU A 88 -4.25 18.39 -2.96
N HIS A 89 -5.18 19.25 -2.53
CA HIS A 89 -4.88 20.37 -1.62
C HIS A 89 -5.03 20.00 -0.13
N GLU A 90 -5.60 18.84 0.17
CA GLU A 90 -5.73 18.30 1.52
C GLU A 90 -4.65 17.23 1.71
N ARG A 91 -3.68 17.49 2.59
CA ARG A 91 -2.44 16.68 2.70
C ARG A 91 -2.70 15.22 3.01
N GLU A 92 -3.76 14.96 3.78
CA GLU A 92 -4.21 13.65 4.20
C GLU A 92 -4.70 12.81 3.00
N PHE A 93 -5.28 13.48 2.00
CA PHE A 93 -5.93 12.88 0.83
C PHE A 93 -5.14 13.05 -0.47
N ALA A 94 -3.97 13.70 -0.40
CA ALA A 94 -3.11 13.91 -1.55
C ALA A 94 -2.79 12.58 -2.26
N PRO A 95 -2.72 12.59 -3.62
CA PRO A 95 -2.34 11.43 -4.41
C PRO A 95 -1.09 10.75 -3.87
N ARG A 96 -1.12 9.42 -3.76
CA ARG A 96 0.01 8.68 -3.23
C ARG A 96 0.39 7.49 -4.09
N GLN A 97 1.68 7.41 -4.36
CA GLN A 97 2.33 6.23 -4.90
C GLN A 97 2.86 5.37 -3.75
N LEU A 98 2.71 4.06 -3.91
CA LEU A 98 3.27 3.07 -3.01
C LEU A 98 4.78 2.97 -3.26
N PRO A 99 5.59 2.80 -2.20
CA PRO A 99 7.01 2.48 -2.35
C PRO A 99 7.19 1.23 -3.21
N PRO A 100 7.95 1.28 -4.33
CA PRO A 100 8.29 0.08 -5.07
C PRO A 100 9.11 -0.87 -4.18
N PRO A 101 8.91 -2.20 -4.26
CA PRO A 101 8.10 -2.94 -5.24
C PRO A 101 6.71 -3.36 -4.69
N LEU A 102 6.10 -2.57 -3.81
CA LEU A 102 4.77 -2.91 -3.29
C LEU A 102 3.72 -2.89 -4.41
N GLU A 103 2.82 -3.87 -4.36
CA GLU A 103 1.72 -3.99 -5.32
C GLU A 103 0.38 -3.95 -4.59
N LEU A 104 -0.55 -3.15 -5.11
CA LEU A 104 -1.92 -3.07 -4.63
C LEU A 104 -2.87 -3.75 -5.62
N THR A 105 -3.67 -4.70 -5.12
CA THR A 105 -4.68 -5.39 -5.92
C THR A 105 -6.05 -5.14 -5.32
N LEU A 106 -6.97 -4.64 -6.15
CA LEU A 106 -8.36 -4.47 -5.78
C LEU A 106 -9.16 -5.74 -6.13
N LEU A 107 -9.77 -6.35 -5.12
CA LEU A 107 -10.75 -7.42 -5.25
C LEU A 107 -12.14 -6.81 -5.12
N THR A 108 -12.93 -6.88 -6.18
CA THR A 108 -14.34 -6.48 -6.16
C THR A 108 -15.19 -7.65 -6.62
N ASP A 109 -16.31 -7.87 -5.95
CA ASP A 109 -17.35 -8.77 -6.47
C ASP A 109 -17.87 -8.15 -7.77
N ALA A 110 -17.50 -8.80 -8.87
CA ALA A 110 -17.75 -8.48 -10.27
C ALA A 110 -18.70 -7.30 -10.53
N ARG A 111 -18.16 -6.30 -11.28
CA ARG A 111 -18.85 -5.32 -12.16
C ARG A 111 -18.87 -3.87 -11.66
N VAL A 112 -17.70 -3.27 -11.43
CA VAL A 112 -17.61 -1.82 -11.20
C VAL A 112 -16.67 -1.18 -12.22
N VAL A 113 -17.07 -1.22 -13.49
CA VAL A 113 -16.65 -0.20 -14.49
C VAL A 113 -17.79 -0.02 -15.49
N ARG A 114 -18.88 0.61 -15.06
CA ARG A 114 -19.76 1.41 -15.93
C ARG A 114 -20.34 2.60 -15.14
N ALA A 115 -19.49 3.33 -14.44
CA ALA A 115 -19.72 4.74 -14.12
C ALA A 115 -18.99 5.63 -15.15
N GLY A 116 -18.96 5.18 -16.42
CA GLY A 116 -18.57 6.00 -17.57
C GLY A 116 -19.82 6.54 -18.26
N SER A 117 -20.52 7.48 -17.62
CA SER A 117 -21.53 8.30 -18.31
C SER A 117 -21.68 9.71 -17.74
N LEU A 118 -20.69 10.18 -16.97
CA LEU A 118 -20.57 11.59 -16.59
C LEU A 118 -19.13 12.04 -16.92
N GLY A 119 -18.91 12.37 -18.19
CA GLY A 119 -17.94 13.37 -18.66
C GLY A 119 -16.52 13.43 -18.07
N GLY A 120 -15.88 12.32 -17.71
CA GLY A 120 -14.48 12.30 -17.27
C GLY A 120 -13.71 11.16 -17.92
N ASP A 121 -12.41 11.34 -18.15
CA ASP A 121 -11.52 10.26 -18.56
C ASP A 121 -11.64 9.11 -17.53
N ALA A 122 -11.52 7.85 -17.96
CA ALA A 122 -11.67 6.69 -17.07
C ALA A 122 -10.66 6.68 -15.91
N LYS A 123 -9.69 7.61 -15.95
CA LYS A 123 -8.66 7.90 -14.95
C LYS A 123 -9.12 8.80 -13.78
N ASP A 124 -10.31 9.42 -13.88
CA ASP A 124 -10.85 10.35 -12.86
C ASP A 124 -12.13 9.88 -12.12
N THR A 125 -12.84 8.84 -12.59
CA THR A 125 -13.92 8.14 -11.85
C THR A 125 -13.52 7.26 -10.63
N PRO A 126 -13.95 7.54 -9.39
CA PRO A 126 -13.66 6.67 -8.23
C PRO A 126 -14.14 5.21 -8.39
N HIS A 127 -13.47 4.27 -7.73
CA HIS A 127 -13.89 2.87 -7.63
C HIS A 127 -14.87 2.65 -6.48
N ALA A 128 -14.70 3.39 -5.39
CA ALA A 128 -15.58 3.37 -4.23
C ALA A 128 -15.85 4.78 -3.72
N TYR A 129 -16.98 4.91 -3.05
CA TYR A 129 -17.54 6.16 -2.56
C TYR A 129 -17.77 6.07 -1.06
N PHE A 130 -17.49 7.14 -0.34
CA PHE A 130 -17.77 7.34 1.07
C PHE A 130 -18.85 8.41 1.18
N PHE A 131 -19.98 8.07 1.76
CA PHE A 131 -21.14 8.95 1.86
C PHE A 131 -21.16 9.68 3.19
N ALA A 132 -21.81 10.84 3.21
CA ALA A 132 -22.03 11.63 4.43
C ALA A 132 -22.87 10.88 5.50
N THR A 133 -23.52 9.78 5.13
CA THR A 133 -24.23 8.88 6.05
C THR A 133 -23.29 7.98 6.85
N GLY A 134 -22.01 7.88 6.46
CA GLY A 134 -21.02 6.95 7.00
C GLY A 134 -20.97 5.62 6.27
N GLU A 135 -21.85 5.40 5.29
CA GLU A 135 -21.79 4.23 4.43
C GLU A 135 -20.69 4.36 3.38
N LEU A 136 -20.16 3.23 2.93
CA LEU A 136 -19.32 3.16 1.72
C LEU A 136 -19.92 2.20 0.69
N TYR A 137 -19.70 2.48 -0.59
CA TYR A 137 -20.17 1.60 -1.65
C TYR A 137 -19.29 1.69 -2.91
N PRO A 138 -19.08 0.58 -3.63
CA PRO A 138 -19.33 -0.79 -3.18
C PRO A 138 -18.40 -1.16 -2.02
N ALA A 139 -18.75 -2.20 -1.26
CA ALA A 139 -17.77 -2.87 -0.43
C ALA A 139 -16.63 -3.42 -1.31
N PHE A 140 -15.41 -3.40 -0.79
CA PHE A 140 -14.24 -3.82 -1.54
C PHE A 140 -13.20 -4.43 -0.63
N GLU A 141 -12.35 -5.27 -1.23
CA GLU A 141 -11.18 -5.82 -0.57
C GLU A 141 -9.92 -5.35 -1.31
N LEU A 142 -8.87 -5.01 -0.58
CA LEU A 142 -7.56 -4.70 -1.13
C LEU A 142 -6.53 -5.69 -0.60
N ILE A 143 -5.68 -6.19 -1.48
CA ILE A 143 -4.49 -6.95 -1.10
C ILE A 143 -3.26 -6.10 -1.39
N LEU A 144 -2.49 -5.83 -0.35
CA LEU A 144 -1.17 -5.20 -0.44
C LEU A 144 -0.09 -6.28 -0.23
N ARG A 145 0.82 -6.40 -1.19
CA ARG A 145 1.89 -7.41 -1.16
C ARG A 145 3.24 -6.83 -1.53
N HIS A 146 4.29 -7.50 -1.08
CA HIS A 146 5.66 -7.30 -1.54
C HIS A 146 6.10 -8.59 -2.25
N PRO A 147 6.64 -8.55 -3.48
CA PRO A 147 6.95 -9.74 -4.27
C PRO A 147 7.99 -10.67 -3.62
N ASP A 148 8.93 -10.12 -2.85
CA ASP A 148 9.95 -10.90 -2.12
C ASP A 148 9.49 -11.41 -0.74
N LEU A 149 8.23 -11.19 -0.34
CA LEU A 149 7.70 -11.65 0.95
C LEU A 149 6.57 -12.66 0.72
N GLU A 150 6.49 -13.67 1.58
CA GLU A 150 5.40 -14.66 1.53
C GLU A 150 4.08 -14.10 2.08
N ARG A 151 4.16 -13.19 3.07
CA ARG A 151 3.00 -12.56 3.71
C ARG A 151 2.42 -11.40 2.90
N ALA A 152 1.11 -11.22 3.00
CA ALA A 152 0.39 -10.06 2.47
C ALA A 152 -0.54 -9.45 3.54
N TYR A 153 -1.04 -8.25 3.27
CA TYR A 153 -2.08 -7.62 4.07
C TYR A 153 -3.36 -7.48 3.26
N ARG A 154 -4.48 -7.88 3.86
CA ARG A 154 -5.82 -7.72 3.31
C ARG A 154 -6.56 -6.63 4.06
N LEU A 155 -7.14 -5.69 3.32
CA LEU A 155 -8.00 -4.64 3.83
C LEU A 155 -9.42 -4.89 3.35
N GLU A 156 -10.35 -5.07 4.28
CA GLU A 156 -11.77 -5.23 3.97
C GLU A 156 -12.51 -3.94 4.32
N ALA A 157 -13.15 -3.34 3.31
CA ALA A 157 -14.00 -2.17 3.46
C ALA A 157 -15.47 -2.59 3.30
N ARG A 158 -16.24 -2.47 4.38
CA ARG A 158 -17.64 -2.94 4.47
C ARG A 158 -18.60 -1.76 4.33
N ILE A 159 -19.82 -2.03 3.84
CA ILE A 159 -20.83 -0.99 3.53
C ILE A 159 -21.13 -0.07 4.72
N ASP A 160 -21.00 -0.57 5.96
CA ASP A 160 -21.21 0.18 7.19
C ASP A 160 -20.11 1.22 7.51
N GLY A 161 -19.14 1.42 6.61
CA GLY A 161 -18.03 2.35 6.80
C GLY A 161 -16.82 1.74 7.50
N THR A 162 -16.91 0.50 7.98
CA THR A 162 -15.83 -0.17 8.71
C THR A 162 -14.72 -0.61 7.76
N ILE A 163 -13.48 -0.37 8.16
CA ILE A 163 -12.28 -0.77 7.42
C ILE A 163 -11.37 -1.59 8.33
N GLU A 164 -11.30 -2.89 8.06
CA GLU A 164 -10.52 -3.84 8.85
C GLU A 164 -9.26 -4.27 8.11
N LEU A 165 -8.18 -4.46 8.87
CA LEU A 165 -6.88 -4.90 8.37
C LEU A 165 -6.59 -6.30 8.92
N HIS A 166 -6.39 -7.24 8.00
CA HIS A 166 -6.05 -8.62 8.29
C HIS A 166 -4.67 -8.95 7.72
N THR A 167 -3.93 -9.80 8.42
CA THR A 167 -2.71 -10.42 7.89
C THR A 167 -3.11 -11.68 7.13
N GLU A 168 -2.57 -11.85 5.92
CA GLU A 168 -2.72 -13.06 5.12
C GLU A 168 -1.38 -13.80 5.14
N GLU A 169 -1.40 -15.03 5.66
CA GLU A 169 -0.23 -15.94 5.75
C GLU A 169 -0.03 -16.76 4.47
#